data_AF-A0A0C4F3E6-F1
#
_entry.id   AF-A0A0C4F3E6-F1
#
_cell.length_a   1.000
_cell.length_b   1.000
_cell.length_c   1.000
_cell.angle_alpha   90.00
_cell.angle_beta   90.00
_cell.angle_gamma   90.00
#
_symmetry.space_group_name_H-M   'P 1'
#
loop_
_entity.id
_entity.type
_entity.pdbx_description
1 polymer ?
#
loop_
_entity_poly.entity_id
_entity_poly.type
_entity_poly.pdbx_seq_one_letter_code
_entity_poly.pdbx_strand_id
1 'polypeptide(L)'
;MKITTLSIFAMLNAFSAATPAADFLQHLDRRAVNCGSIVPACFGGTIVGQTDCRCKGQVERCDLWTCPDASTKTMVCGQNRSGCVYI
;
A
#
# COMPACT_ATOMS: atom_id res chain seq x y z
N MET A 1 -33.47 -59.69 13.83
CA MET A 1 -33.26 -58.91 12.60
C MET A 1 -32.34 -57.74 12.94
N LYS A 2 -31.15 -57.66 12.33
CA LYS A 2 -30.19 -56.56 12.54
C LYS A 2 -30.43 -55.52 11.44
N ILE A 3 -30.73 -54.28 11.82
CA ILE A 3 -30.86 -53.16 10.88
C ILE A 3 -29.48 -52.50 10.79
N THR A 4 -28.91 -52.52 9.60
CA THR A 4 -27.66 -51.86 9.21
C THR A 4 -27.90 -50.36 9.08
N THR A 5 -27.09 -49.54 9.77
CA THR A 5 -27.09 -48.09 9.59
C THR A 5 -25.69 -47.65 9.19
N LEU A 6 -25.50 -47.45 7.90
CA LEU A 6 -24.29 -46.86 7.32
C LEU A 6 -24.39 -45.33 7.50
N SER A 7 -23.53 -44.77 8.35
CA SER A 7 -23.38 -43.31 8.48
C SER A 7 -22.25 -42.84 7.56
N ILE A 8 -22.61 -42.34 6.39
CA ILE A 8 -21.68 -41.63 5.50
C ILE A 8 -21.67 -40.17 5.95
N PHE A 9 -20.67 -39.79 6.77
CA PHE A 9 -20.40 -38.37 7.01
C PHE A 9 -19.47 -37.86 5.91
N ALA A 10 -20.06 -37.06 5.02
CA ALA A 10 -19.37 -36.38 3.94
C ALA A 10 -18.31 -35.41 4.50
N MET A 11 -17.12 -35.46 3.92
CA MET A 11 -15.99 -34.59 4.26
C MET A 11 -16.31 -33.14 3.91
N LEU A 12 -16.24 -32.23 4.89
CA LEU A 12 -16.22 -30.81 4.61
C LEU A 12 -14.82 -30.41 4.14
N ASN A 13 -14.68 -30.18 2.84
CA ASN A 13 -13.52 -29.52 2.26
C ASN A 13 -13.48 -28.06 2.72
N ALA A 14 -12.66 -27.78 3.73
CA ALA A 14 -12.25 -26.41 4.02
C ALA A 14 -11.29 -25.97 2.91
N PHE A 15 -11.78 -25.13 2.00
CA PHE A 15 -10.92 -24.35 1.13
C PHE A 15 -10.12 -23.40 2.02
N SER A 16 -8.88 -23.76 2.34
CA SER A 16 -7.90 -22.81 2.86
C SER A 16 -7.64 -21.79 1.76
N ALA A 17 -8.35 -20.67 1.81
CA ALA A 17 -7.99 -19.49 1.06
C ALA A 17 -6.56 -19.14 1.48
N ALA A 18 -5.61 -19.41 0.59
CA ALA A 18 -4.26 -18.89 0.71
C ALA A 18 -4.40 -17.36 0.74
N THR A 19 -4.22 -16.77 1.91
CA THR A 19 -4.00 -15.34 2.05
C THR A 19 -2.53 -15.08 1.69
N PRO A 20 -2.22 -14.46 0.54
CA PRO A 20 -0.90 -13.86 0.35
C PRO A 20 -0.86 -12.58 1.18
N ALA A 21 -0.76 -12.71 2.51
CA ALA A 21 -0.56 -11.60 3.41
C ALA A 21 0.80 -11.80 4.08
N ALA A 22 1.83 -11.12 3.57
CA ALA A 22 2.76 -10.33 4.38
C ALA A 22 4.12 -10.02 3.73
N ASP A 23 4.49 -10.58 2.57
CA ASP A 23 5.88 -10.39 2.06
C ASP A 23 6.08 -9.28 1.02
N PHE A 24 5.04 -8.50 0.68
CA PHE A 24 5.17 -7.39 -0.27
C PHE A 24 5.49 -6.02 0.37
N LEU A 25 5.82 -5.98 1.66
CA LEU A 25 6.12 -4.72 2.36
C LEU A 25 7.60 -4.49 2.66
N GLN A 26 8.48 -5.49 2.47
CA GLN A 26 9.89 -5.36 2.83
C GLN A 26 10.82 -4.88 1.70
N HIS A 27 10.29 -4.47 0.55
CA HIS A 27 11.14 -4.04 -0.57
C HIS A 27 10.60 -2.87 -1.40
N LEU A 28 9.97 -1.88 -0.76
CA LEU A 28 9.99 -0.50 -1.28
C LEU A 28 11.32 0.17 -0.88
N ASP A 29 12.40 -0.58 -1.07
CA ASP A 29 13.76 -0.16 -0.79
C ASP A 29 14.21 0.71 -1.97
N ARG A 30 14.01 2.04 -1.86
CA ARG A 30 14.71 3.11 -2.60
C ARG A 30 14.87 2.93 -4.13
N ARG A 31 14.09 2.07 -4.79
CA ARG A 31 14.18 1.86 -6.24
C ARG A 31 13.45 3.01 -6.91
N ALA A 32 14.21 4.07 -7.17
CA ALA A 32 13.96 5.06 -8.22
C ALA A 32 12.47 5.30 -8.45
N VAL A 33 11.83 6.01 -7.51
CA VAL A 33 10.45 6.48 -7.71
C VAL A 33 10.52 7.38 -8.95
N ASN A 34 10.09 6.88 -10.09
CA ASN A 34 9.92 7.69 -11.27
C ASN A 34 8.84 8.70 -10.90
N CYS A 35 9.25 9.92 -10.56
CA CYS A 35 8.29 10.93 -10.10
C CYS A 35 7.43 11.49 -11.23
N GLY A 36 7.67 11.08 -12.48
CA GLY A 36 6.69 11.22 -13.56
C GLY A 36 5.52 10.25 -13.43
N SER A 37 5.68 9.16 -12.67
CA SER A 37 4.57 8.29 -12.30
C SER A 37 3.81 8.93 -11.14
N ILE A 38 2.58 9.37 -11.42
CA ILE A 38 1.67 9.87 -10.41
C ILE A 38 1.29 8.69 -9.50
N VAL A 39 2.02 8.53 -8.40
CA VAL A 39 1.53 7.70 -7.30
C VAL A 39 0.41 8.48 -6.60
N PRO A 40 -0.74 7.85 -6.31
CA PRO A 40 -1.79 8.52 -5.56
C PRO A 40 -1.23 8.95 -4.20
N ALA A 41 -1.68 10.12 -3.73
CA ALA A 41 -1.40 10.54 -2.37
C ALA A 41 -1.87 9.46 -1.38
N CYS A 42 -1.16 9.31 -0.27
CA CYS A 42 -1.56 8.34 0.75
C CYS A 42 -2.98 8.65 1.25
N PHE A 43 -3.83 7.63 1.25
CA PHE A 43 -5.24 7.75 1.60
C PHE A 43 -5.38 8.16 3.07
N GLY A 44 -6.19 9.18 3.35
CA GLY A 44 -6.36 9.72 4.70
C GLY A 44 -5.17 10.52 5.23
N GLY A 45 -4.17 10.81 4.40
CA GLY A 45 -3.06 11.69 4.76
C GLY A 45 -3.50 13.16 4.88
N THR A 46 -2.66 13.96 5.52
CA THR A 46 -2.88 15.41 5.70
C THR A 46 -1.65 16.21 5.32
N ILE A 47 -1.87 17.39 4.74
CA ILE A 47 -0.77 18.34 4.46
C ILE A 47 -0.40 19.02 5.78
N VAL A 48 0.86 18.89 6.17
CA VAL A 48 1.41 19.51 7.40
C VAL A 48 2.28 20.73 7.10
N GLY A 49 2.61 20.96 5.83
CA GLY A 49 3.38 22.12 5.39
C GLY A 49 3.87 21.96 3.97
N GLN A 50 4.90 22.73 3.63
CA GLN A 50 5.53 22.70 2.31
C GLN A 50 7.05 22.72 2.44
N THR A 51 7.72 21.97 1.56
CA THR A 51 9.17 21.74 1.55
C THR A 51 9.72 21.86 0.13
N ASP A 52 11.04 21.91 0.01
CA ASP A 52 11.71 21.63 -1.26
C ASP A 52 11.40 20.20 -1.71
N CYS A 53 11.15 20.06 -3.00
CA CYS A 53 10.85 18.79 -3.64
C CYS A 53 12.04 17.83 -3.54
N ARG A 54 11.73 16.55 -3.35
CA ARG A 54 12.74 15.50 -3.12
C ARG A 54 13.04 14.68 -4.36
N CYS A 55 12.35 14.97 -5.46
CA CYS A 55 12.46 14.20 -6.68
C CYS A 55 12.52 15.06 -7.94
N LYS A 56 13.34 14.62 -8.91
CA LYS A 56 13.42 15.25 -10.22
C LYS A 56 12.11 15.08 -10.97
N GLY A 57 11.59 16.17 -11.52
CA GLY A 57 10.31 16.22 -12.22
C GLY A 57 9.19 16.83 -11.38
N GLN A 58 9.34 16.88 -10.05
CA GLN A 58 8.44 17.68 -9.23
C GLN A 58 8.67 19.18 -9.47
N VAL A 59 7.59 19.94 -9.59
CA VAL A 59 7.65 21.38 -9.85
C VAL A 59 7.16 22.19 -8.66
N GLU A 60 7.69 23.41 -8.54
CA GLU A 60 7.39 24.38 -7.48
C GLU A 60 7.75 23.89 -6.07
N ARG A 61 7.10 24.46 -5.06
CA ARG A 61 7.18 24.01 -3.67
C ARG A 61 6.30 22.79 -3.48
N CYS A 62 6.86 21.73 -2.92
CA CYS A 62 6.12 20.50 -2.71
C CYS A 62 5.36 20.52 -1.39
N ASP A 63 4.14 19.97 -1.39
CA ASP A 63 3.38 19.74 -0.17
C ASP A 63 3.97 18.57 0.61
N LEU A 64 4.16 18.78 1.91
CA LEU A 64 4.59 17.78 2.85
C LEU A 64 3.37 17.13 3.48
N TRP A 65 3.21 15.85 3.25
CA TRP A 65 2.09 15.04 3.72
C TRP A 65 2.52 14.16 4.88
N THR A 66 1.70 14.07 5.92
CA THR A 66 1.76 13.02 6.93
C THR A 66 0.74 11.94 6.58
N CYS A 67 1.19 10.69 6.48
CA CYS A 67 0.35 9.55 6.17
C CYS A 67 -0.04 8.79 7.45
N PRO A 68 -1.23 8.17 7.49
CA PRO A 68 -1.73 7.47 8.68
C PRO A 68 -0.99 6.15 8.98
N ASP A 69 -0.36 5.53 7.98
CA ASP A 69 0.26 4.21 8.12
C ASP A 69 1.75 4.25 8.50
N ALA A 70 2.18 3.24 9.28
CA ALA A 70 3.49 3.21 9.93
C ALA A 70 4.69 2.95 9.00
N SER A 71 4.48 2.42 7.80
CA SER A 71 5.55 2.06 6.85
C SER A 71 6.11 3.25 6.08
N THR A 72 5.30 4.27 5.81
CA THR A 72 5.71 5.53 5.16
C THR A 72 4.99 6.69 5.80
N LYS A 73 5.58 7.22 6.88
CA LYS A 73 4.95 8.29 7.69
C LYS A 73 4.83 9.62 6.94
N THR A 74 5.63 9.81 5.90
CA THR A 74 5.72 11.11 5.24
C THR A 74 5.87 10.95 3.73
N MET A 75 5.26 11.88 3.01
CA MET A 75 5.30 11.92 1.55
C MET A 75 5.45 13.37 1.11
N VAL A 76 6.10 13.57 -0.04
CA VAL A 76 6.29 14.89 -0.65
C VAL A 76 5.65 14.88 -2.03
N CYS A 77 4.68 15.76 -2.28
CA CYS A 77 3.94 15.86 -3.54
C CYS A 77 4.26 17.18 -4.24
N GLY A 78 4.60 17.12 -5.52
CA GLY A 78 4.81 18.31 -6.34
C GLY A 78 3.51 18.87 -6.89
N GLN A 79 3.52 20.17 -7.19
CA GLN A 79 2.35 20.88 -7.73
C GLN A 79 2.10 20.49 -9.18
N ASN A 80 1.00 20.99 -9.75
CA ASN A 80 0.64 20.74 -11.15
C ASN A 80 0.67 19.24 -11.53
N ARG A 81 0.31 18.37 -10.58
CA ARG A 81 0.29 16.90 -10.73
C ARG A 81 1.62 16.31 -11.16
N SER A 82 2.73 16.91 -10.76
CA SER A 82 4.09 16.45 -11.08
C SER A 82 4.57 15.24 -10.25
N GLY A 83 3.64 14.54 -9.58
CA GLY A 83 3.90 13.30 -8.83
C GLY A 83 4.28 13.47 -7.36
N CYS A 84 4.23 12.35 -6.63
CA CYS A 84 4.53 12.26 -5.20
C CYS A 84 5.61 11.21 -4.92
N VAL A 85 6.33 11.37 -3.81
CA VAL A 85 7.35 10.42 -3.36
C VAL A 85 7.27 10.24 -1.85
N TYR A 86 7.32 9.00 -1.37
CA TYR A 86 7.43 8.71 0.06
C TYR A 86 8.85 8.98 0.54
N ILE A 87 8.97 9.55 1.75
CA ILE A 87 10.25 9.89 2.39
C ILE A 87 10.34 9.36 3.82
#